data_AF-A0A553JLL9-F1
#
_entry.id   AF-A0A553JLL9-F1
#
_cell.length_a   1.000
_cell.length_b   1.000
_cell.length_c   1.000
_cell.angle_alpha   90.00
_cell.angle_beta   90.00
_cell.angle_gamma   90.00
#
_symmetry.space_group_name_H-M   'P 1'
#
loop_
_entity.id
_entity.type
_entity.pdbx_description
1 polymer ?
#
loop_
_entity_poly.entity_id
_entity_poly.type
_entity_poly.pdbx_seq_one_letter_code
_entity_poly.pdbx_strand_id
1 'polypeptide(L)'
;MGFLYNYHRNDTTLKVTLSPKIGGESLYFYNSDNITGRNIDISNAPAVAIRSWAGGSNLMLDNVNYIRRHINTNSDIAPLMAGTAGGYIIQALRGGLTIKNSLIDHNADDTLGLFSQNIAMTAINSASNQVTVNEKKAQSIHLNDILDIFSSQTLRRSHAKLTVIGINSTGDGNLVLTLDKAFSGANAGDYIGSRSATIGLPGNRFKIQNNVLRHNKGRGIRANASFGDITNNTLTRNGNGGVWLGSDDGSNGQCNSSVTVSNNTFNEQLHGPSVLIHSARGRHVESTDKCQKNITINNNTINNQAKNAPGIFVDNVNKVTINSNTLTSEFSGSSVIKTQLDERLDSSGISKEQRKNTMILSNYAKKVSQSNNSSARGKNTVYSKTANTK
;
A
#
# COMPACT_ATOMS: atom_id res chain seq x y z
N MET A 1 2.69 -3.95 -31.78
CA MET A 1 1.44 -4.09 -32.57
C MET A 1 0.52 -5.03 -31.83
N GLY A 2 -0.60 -4.54 -31.30
CA GLY A 2 -1.62 -5.39 -30.68
C GLY A 2 -2.84 -5.45 -31.60
N PHE A 3 -3.27 -6.66 -31.95
CA PHE A 3 -4.48 -6.89 -32.74
C PHE A 3 -5.72 -6.90 -31.84
N LEU A 4 -6.73 -6.11 -32.21
CA LEU A 4 -8.11 -6.29 -31.76
C LEU A 4 -8.70 -7.48 -32.53
N TYR A 5 -9.17 -8.50 -31.82
CA TYR A 5 -10.06 -9.51 -32.40
C TYR A 5 -11.47 -9.30 -31.86
N ASN A 6 -12.37 -8.97 -32.78
CA ASN A 6 -13.80 -9.09 -32.61
C ASN A 6 -14.21 -10.42 -33.27
N TYR A 7 -14.85 -11.34 -32.53
CA TYR A 7 -15.67 -12.37 -33.16
C TYR A 7 -16.75 -12.87 -32.21
N HIS A 8 -17.99 -12.82 -32.72
CA HIS A 8 -19.21 -13.41 -32.17
C HIS A 8 -19.05 -14.89 -31.79
N ARG A 9 -19.83 -15.35 -30.79
CA ARG A 9 -20.60 -16.60 -30.89
C ARG A 9 -21.66 -16.75 -29.80
N ASN A 10 -22.80 -17.25 -30.26
CA ASN A 10 -23.89 -17.83 -29.49
C ASN A 10 -23.42 -19.12 -28.76
N ASP A 11 -24.18 -19.47 -27.74
CA ASP A 11 -24.11 -20.66 -26.88
C ASP A 11 -23.23 -20.63 -25.61
N THR A 12 -23.91 -21.07 -24.57
CA THR A 12 -23.66 -20.97 -23.14
C THR A 12 -22.44 -21.74 -22.67
N THR A 13 -21.47 -21.01 -22.15
CA THR A 13 -20.68 -21.31 -20.93
C THR A 13 -19.84 -20.06 -20.68
N LEU A 14 -19.95 -19.47 -19.49
CA LEU A 14 -19.23 -18.28 -19.09
C LEU A 14 -17.72 -18.42 -19.37
N LYS A 15 -17.23 -17.81 -20.45
CA LYS A 15 -15.79 -17.66 -20.72
C LYS A 15 -15.36 -16.29 -20.24
N VAL A 16 -14.90 -16.23 -18.98
CA VAL A 16 -14.16 -15.07 -18.47
C VAL A 16 -12.77 -15.10 -19.13
N THR A 17 -12.55 -14.27 -20.13
CA THR A 17 -11.20 -14.04 -20.65
C THR A 17 -10.45 -13.17 -19.64
N LEU A 18 -9.64 -13.81 -18.78
CA LEU A 18 -8.58 -13.13 -18.04
C LEU A 18 -7.48 -12.75 -19.03
N SER A 19 -7.18 -11.46 -19.14
CA SER A 19 -6.11 -10.98 -20.02
C SER A 19 -4.76 -11.60 -19.62
N PRO A 20 -4.00 -12.18 -20.57
CA PRO A 20 -2.67 -12.71 -20.29
C PRO A 20 -1.67 -11.56 -20.06
N LYS A 21 -1.50 -11.18 -18.80
CA LYS A 21 -0.28 -10.75 -18.08
C LYS A 21 0.88 -10.01 -18.79
N ILE A 22 0.71 -9.33 -19.92
CA ILE A 22 1.73 -8.46 -20.54
C ILE A 22 1.07 -7.21 -21.13
N GLY A 23 1.22 -6.05 -20.45
CA GLY A 23 0.71 -4.75 -20.91
C GLY A 23 -0.81 -4.67 -20.93
N GLY A 24 -1.42 -4.06 -19.92
CA GLY A 24 -2.87 -4.15 -19.73
C GLY A 24 -3.46 -3.00 -18.93
N GLU A 25 -2.72 -1.91 -18.79
CA GLU A 25 -3.16 -0.73 -18.08
C GLU A 25 -3.98 0.19 -18.97
N SER A 26 -5.06 0.76 -18.42
CA SER A 26 -5.88 1.70 -19.19
C SER A 26 -5.17 3.06 -19.30
N LEU A 27 -4.49 3.50 -18.24
CA LEU A 27 -3.58 4.64 -18.25
C LEU A 27 -2.23 4.24 -17.66
N TYR A 28 -1.15 4.52 -18.39
CA TYR A 28 0.22 4.21 -17.98
C TYR A 28 1.12 5.44 -18.08
N PHE A 29 1.66 5.87 -16.94
CA PHE A 29 2.59 6.99 -16.83
C PHE A 29 3.97 6.44 -16.47
N TYR A 30 4.91 6.55 -17.41
CA TYR A 30 6.28 6.06 -17.23
C TYR A 30 7.23 7.25 -17.19
N ASN A 31 7.95 7.40 -16.07
CA ASN A 31 8.90 8.49 -15.83
C ASN A 31 8.36 9.87 -16.28
N SER A 32 7.10 10.16 -15.95
CA SER A 32 6.39 11.34 -16.42
C SER A 32 6.16 12.33 -15.29
N ASP A 33 6.37 13.63 -15.56
CA ASP A 33 6.26 14.70 -14.59
C ASP A 33 5.00 15.55 -14.81
N ASN A 34 4.45 16.09 -13.72
CA ASN A 34 3.36 17.07 -13.72
C ASN A 34 2.10 16.60 -14.47
N ILE A 35 1.75 15.33 -14.29
CA ILE A 35 0.58 14.73 -14.92
C ILE A 35 -0.69 15.13 -14.19
N THR A 36 -1.69 15.57 -14.96
CA THR A 36 -3.05 15.83 -14.47
C THR A 36 -4.07 15.06 -15.29
N GLY A 37 -4.79 14.15 -14.64
CA GLY A 37 -5.98 13.50 -15.19
C GLY A 37 -7.25 14.06 -14.53
N ARG A 38 -8.26 14.41 -15.32
CA ARG A 38 -9.56 14.90 -14.81
C ARG A 38 -10.74 14.35 -15.59
N ASN A 39 -11.82 14.01 -14.89
CA ASN A 39 -13.12 13.63 -15.49
C ASN A 39 -13.00 12.46 -16.48
N ILE A 40 -12.35 11.38 -16.04
CA ILE A 40 -12.12 10.20 -16.88
C ILE A 40 -12.85 9.01 -16.26
N ASP A 41 -13.64 8.29 -17.05
CA ASP A 41 -14.24 7.03 -16.61
C ASP A 41 -13.56 5.85 -17.30
N ILE A 42 -13.02 4.94 -16.50
CA ILE A 42 -12.44 3.67 -16.95
C ILE A 42 -13.43 2.58 -16.61
N SER A 43 -13.91 1.85 -17.62
CA SER A 43 -14.92 0.80 -17.43
C SER A 43 -14.36 -0.62 -17.39
N ASN A 44 -13.14 -0.80 -17.91
CA ASN A 44 -12.44 -2.07 -17.91
C ASN A 44 -10.93 -1.84 -17.94
N ALA A 45 -10.18 -2.66 -17.20
CA ALA A 45 -8.73 -2.72 -17.28
C ALA A 45 -8.27 -4.19 -17.37
N PRO A 46 -7.58 -4.58 -18.45
CA PRO A 46 -7.01 -5.92 -18.59
C PRO A 46 -6.10 -6.33 -17.43
N ALA A 47 -5.40 -5.38 -16.81
CA ALA A 47 -4.65 -5.54 -15.58
C ALA A 47 -5.05 -4.46 -14.55
N VAL A 48 -4.29 -3.37 -14.47
CA VAL A 48 -4.49 -2.27 -13.51
C VAL A 48 -5.11 -1.07 -14.22
N ALA A 49 -6.08 -0.38 -13.64
CA ALA A 49 -6.70 0.76 -14.33
C ALA A 49 -5.72 1.91 -14.58
N ILE A 50 -4.93 2.28 -13.56
CA ILE A 50 -3.92 3.33 -13.68
C ILE A 50 -2.61 2.85 -13.08
N ARG A 51 -1.53 2.97 -13.85
CA ARG A 51 -0.19 2.72 -13.34
C ARG A 51 0.71 3.93 -13.55
N SER A 52 1.45 4.27 -12.50
CA SER A 52 2.59 5.18 -12.60
C SER A 52 3.85 4.42 -12.18
N TRP A 53 4.93 4.54 -12.95
CA TRP A 53 6.15 3.75 -12.74
C TRP A 53 7.42 4.55 -13.09
N ALA A 54 8.54 4.16 -12.47
CA ALA A 54 9.91 4.62 -12.76
C ALA A 54 10.16 6.13 -12.66
N GLY A 55 9.89 6.76 -11.50
CA GLY A 55 10.64 7.96 -11.14
C GLY A 55 10.16 9.30 -11.71
N GLY A 56 8.94 9.41 -12.24
CA GLY A 56 8.30 10.71 -12.55
C GLY A 56 7.81 11.44 -11.29
N SER A 57 7.19 12.61 -11.43
CA SER A 57 6.78 13.46 -10.31
C SER A 57 5.42 14.14 -10.46
N ASN A 58 4.84 14.56 -9.34
CA ASN A 58 3.63 15.39 -9.28
C ASN A 58 2.46 14.84 -10.12
N LEU A 59 1.90 13.70 -9.70
CA LEU A 59 0.71 13.12 -10.32
C LEU A 59 -0.56 13.62 -9.62
N MET A 60 -1.49 14.19 -10.37
CA MET A 60 -2.84 14.52 -9.89
C MET A 60 -3.91 13.79 -10.70
N LEU A 61 -4.79 13.09 -9.99
CA LEU A 61 -6.00 12.47 -10.53
C LEU A 61 -7.20 13.03 -9.77
N ASP A 62 -8.12 13.68 -10.49
CA ASP A 62 -9.29 14.35 -9.93
C ASP A 62 -10.55 13.92 -10.68
N ASN A 63 -11.49 13.25 -10.01
CA ASN A 63 -12.65 12.66 -10.67
C ASN A 63 -12.25 11.74 -11.83
N VAL A 64 -11.26 10.90 -11.59
CA VAL A 64 -10.94 9.77 -12.47
C VAL A 64 -11.57 8.55 -11.84
N ASN A 65 -12.52 7.90 -12.52
CA ASN A 65 -13.30 6.81 -11.96
C ASN A 65 -12.88 5.48 -12.60
N TYR A 66 -12.90 4.43 -11.80
CA TYR A 66 -12.76 3.06 -12.28
C TYR A 66 -13.95 2.25 -11.80
N ILE A 67 -14.89 2.02 -12.72
CA ILE A 67 -16.22 1.50 -12.41
C ILE A 67 -16.58 0.38 -13.36
N ARG A 68 -17.19 -0.68 -12.85
CA ARG A 68 -17.80 -1.69 -13.72
C ARG A 68 -18.96 -1.05 -14.51
N ARG A 69 -19.01 -1.26 -15.82
CA ARG A 69 -20.16 -0.91 -16.66
C ARG A 69 -20.77 -2.15 -17.27
N HIS A 70 -22.08 -2.11 -17.54
CA HIS A 70 -22.79 -3.17 -18.24
C HIS A 70 -22.20 -3.39 -19.63
N ILE A 71 -22.15 -4.66 -20.06
CA ILE A 71 -21.70 -5.01 -21.40
C ILE A 71 -22.91 -4.81 -22.34
N ASN A 72 -22.99 -3.63 -22.97
CA ASN A 72 -24.12 -3.10 -23.76
C ASN A 72 -25.22 -2.45 -22.90
N THR A 73 -25.75 -1.32 -23.38
CA THR A 73 -26.81 -0.53 -22.70
C THR A 73 -28.12 -1.30 -22.52
N ASN A 74 -28.32 -2.37 -23.28
CA ASN A 74 -29.56 -3.15 -23.32
C ASN A 74 -29.37 -4.60 -22.81
N SER A 75 -28.24 -4.93 -22.17
CA SER A 75 -28.05 -6.26 -21.59
C SER A 75 -28.02 -6.22 -20.06
N ASP A 76 -28.67 -7.22 -19.45
CA ASP A 76 -28.64 -7.48 -18.02
C ASP A 76 -27.28 -8.02 -17.53
N ILE A 77 -26.29 -8.13 -18.43
CA ILE A 77 -24.99 -8.68 -18.10
C ILE A 77 -24.12 -7.60 -17.45
N ALA A 78 -24.24 -7.50 -16.13
CA ALA A 78 -23.32 -6.74 -15.29
C ALA A 78 -22.09 -7.60 -14.98
N PRO A 79 -20.87 -7.19 -15.36
CA PRO A 79 -19.68 -7.92 -14.95
C PRO A 79 -19.54 -7.86 -13.42
N LEU A 80 -19.06 -8.97 -12.84
CA LEU A 80 -18.83 -9.06 -11.39
C LEU A 80 -17.71 -8.10 -10.95
N MET A 81 -16.71 -7.89 -11.80
CA MET A 81 -15.56 -7.03 -11.54
C MET A 81 -15.31 -6.08 -12.72
N ALA A 82 -14.79 -4.89 -12.43
CA ALA A 82 -14.33 -3.91 -13.41
C ALA A 82 -13.03 -4.34 -14.12
N GLY A 83 -12.25 -5.27 -13.56
CA GLY A 83 -11.05 -5.80 -14.22
C GLY A 83 -10.31 -6.83 -13.37
N THR A 84 -9.12 -7.23 -13.80
CA THR A 84 -8.46 -8.45 -13.30
C THR A 84 -7.36 -8.22 -12.25
N ALA A 85 -6.94 -6.97 -12.02
CA ALA A 85 -5.99 -6.62 -10.96
C ALA A 85 -6.47 -5.39 -10.16
N GLY A 86 -5.53 -4.61 -9.62
CA GLY A 86 -5.82 -3.44 -8.77
C GLY A 86 -6.41 -2.26 -9.54
N GLY A 87 -6.95 -1.30 -8.78
CA GLY A 87 -7.40 -0.01 -9.31
C GLY A 87 -6.22 0.82 -9.77
N TYR A 88 -5.58 1.56 -8.86
CA TYR A 88 -4.41 2.37 -9.17
C TYR A 88 -3.16 1.83 -8.48
N ILE A 89 -2.09 1.67 -9.24
CA ILE A 89 -0.78 1.23 -8.74
C ILE A 89 0.25 2.30 -9.06
N ILE A 90 0.63 3.08 -8.05
CA ILE A 90 1.61 4.15 -8.15
C ILE A 90 2.90 3.65 -7.53
N GLN A 91 3.97 3.59 -8.31
CA GLN A 91 5.22 3.00 -7.88
C GLN A 91 6.41 3.89 -8.21
N ALA A 92 7.24 4.15 -7.19
CA ALA A 92 8.45 4.96 -7.29
C ALA A 92 8.22 6.37 -7.89
N LEU A 93 7.09 7.02 -7.56
CA LEU A 93 6.84 8.42 -7.90
C LEU A 93 7.68 9.33 -6.99
N ARG A 94 8.22 10.41 -7.53
CA ARG A 94 8.97 11.47 -6.83
C ARG A 94 8.03 12.59 -6.43
N GLY A 95 8.04 12.94 -5.15
CA GLY A 95 7.27 14.08 -4.66
C GLY A 95 5.77 13.80 -4.53
N GLY A 96 4.96 14.77 -4.91
CA GLY A 96 3.53 14.83 -4.59
C GLY A 96 2.69 13.87 -5.43
N LEU A 97 1.71 13.25 -4.76
CA LEU A 97 0.63 12.52 -5.41
C LEU A 97 -0.68 13.09 -4.87
N THR A 98 -1.63 13.41 -5.74
CA THR A 98 -2.99 13.76 -5.32
C THR A 98 -3.99 12.88 -6.06
N ILE A 99 -4.79 12.12 -5.32
CA ILE A 99 -5.93 11.37 -5.86
C ILE A 99 -7.16 11.84 -5.12
N LYS A 100 -8.12 12.44 -5.83
CA LYS A 100 -9.29 13.02 -5.21
C LYS A 100 -10.58 12.90 -6.03
N ASN A 101 -11.69 12.92 -5.32
CA ASN A 101 -13.05 12.92 -5.91
C ASN A 101 -13.30 11.73 -6.85
N SER A 102 -12.57 10.62 -6.68
CA SER A 102 -12.65 9.44 -7.54
C SER A 102 -13.54 8.35 -6.93
N LEU A 103 -14.26 7.63 -7.79
CA LEU A 103 -14.92 6.37 -7.46
C LEU A 103 -14.10 5.20 -8.04
N ILE A 104 -13.66 4.29 -7.18
CA ILE A 104 -12.97 3.06 -7.58
C ILE A 104 -13.72 1.87 -7.01
N ASP A 105 -14.25 1.03 -7.90
CA ASP A 105 -15.30 0.07 -7.57
C ASP A 105 -15.06 -1.30 -8.23
N HIS A 106 -15.27 -2.38 -7.47
CA HIS A 106 -15.26 -3.77 -7.96
C HIS A 106 -13.99 -4.21 -8.71
N ASN A 107 -12.78 -3.98 -8.17
CA ASN A 107 -11.54 -4.51 -8.75
C ASN A 107 -11.02 -5.77 -8.01
N ALA A 108 -10.15 -6.53 -8.67
CA ALA A 108 -9.73 -7.86 -8.23
C ALA A 108 -8.55 -7.87 -7.24
N ASP A 109 -7.96 -6.71 -6.96
CA ASP A 109 -6.89 -6.56 -5.97
C ASP A 109 -7.13 -5.31 -5.14
N ASP A 110 -6.11 -4.51 -4.85
CA ASP A 110 -6.26 -3.27 -4.12
C ASP A 110 -6.86 -2.18 -4.97
N THR A 111 -7.71 -1.39 -4.34
CA THR A 111 -8.22 -0.18 -4.98
C THR A 111 -7.09 0.83 -5.22
N LEU A 112 -6.24 1.10 -4.22
CA LEU A 112 -5.04 1.92 -4.37
C LEU A 112 -3.81 1.22 -3.77
N GLY A 113 -2.74 1.10 -4.56
CA GLY A 113 -1.43 0.62 -4.12
C GLY A 113 -0.37 1.69 -4.35
N LEU A 114 0.22 2.20 -3.27
CA LEU A 114 1.29 3.19 -3.29
C LEU A 114 2.59 2.51 -2.84
N PHE A 115 3.53 2.31 -3.75
CA PHE A 115 4.72 1.52 -3.51
C PHE A 115 6.01 2.30 -3.74
N SER A 116 6.93 2.16 -2.80
CA SER A 116 8.35 2.34 -3.06
C SER A 116 8.91 1.12 -3.78
N GLN A 117 10.08 1.25 -4.40
CA GLN A 117 10.78 0.10 -4.96
C GLN A 117 12.13 -0.10 -4.28
N ASN A 118 12.31 -1.30 -3.72
CA ASN A 118 13.60 -1.80 -3.31
C ASN A 118 14.09 -2.81 -4.35
N ILE A 119 15.38 -2.75 -4.67
CA ILE A 119 15.99 -3.57 -5.71
C ILE A 119 17.07 -4.42 -5.06
N ALA A 120 17.03 -5.73 -5.28
CA ALA A 120 18.10 -6.60 -4.82
C ALA A 120 19.40 -6.28 -5.56
N MET A 121 20.49 -6.11 -4.81
CA MET A 121 21.83 -5.94 -5.34
C MET A 121 22.36 -7.30 -5.80
N THR A 122 22.83 -7.37 -7.05
CA THR A 122 23.36 -8.61 -7.63
C THR A 122 24.85 -8.79 -7.35
N ALA A 123 25.59 -7.68 -7.18
CA ALA A 123 26.99 -7.69 -6.77
C ALA A 123 27.35 -6.38 -6.04
N ILE A 124 28.45 -6.41 -5.28
CA ILE A 124 28.96 -5.28 -4.51
C ILE A 124 30.48 -5.22 -4.67
N ASN A 125 31.00 -4.02 -4.94
CA ASN A 125 32.41 -3.70 -4.85
C ASN A 125 32.58 -2.51 -3.89
N SER A 126 32.71 -2.81 -2.60
CA SER A 126 32.86 -1.81 -1.54
C SER A 126 34.15 -1.00 -1.66
N ALA A 127 35.21 -1.53 -2.28
CA ALA A 127 36.47 -0.79 -2.47
C ALA A 127 36.34 0.35 -3.48
N SER A 128 35.41 0.23 -4.43
CA SER A 128 35.12 1.24 -5.46
C SER A 128 33.77 1.93 -5.23
N ASN A 129 33.13 1.74 -4.07
CA ASN A 129 31.81 2.26 -3.73
C ASN A 129 30.73 1.91 -4.76
N GLN A 130 30.79 0.71 -5.33
CA GLN A 130 29.92 0.28 -6.42
C GLN A 130 28.95 -0.81 -5.98
N VAL A 131 27.72 -0.72 -6.48
CA VAL A 131 26.71 -1.78 -6.37
C VAL A 131 26.16 -2.09 -7.75
N THR A 132 25.94 -3.37 -8.04
CA THR A 132 25.32 -3.83 -9.28
C THR A 132 23.87 -4.21 -9.00
N VAL A 133 22.95 -3.81 -9.88
CA VAL A 133 21.52 -4.07 -9.77
C VAL A 133 20.93 -4.43 -11.13
N ASN A 134 19.78 -5.11 -11.14
CA ASN A 134 19.07 -5.37 -12.40
C ASN A 134 18.51 -4.08 -13.01
N GLU A 135 18.80 -3.84 -14.28
CA GLU A 135 18.46 -2.60 -15.00
C GLU A 135 16.96 -2.37 -15.07
N LYS A 136 16.16 -3.40 -15.40
CA LYS A 136 14.70 -3.27 -15.49
C LYS A 136 14.05 -2.89 -14.16
N LYS A 137 14.63 -3.31 -13.04
CA LYS A 137 14.13 -2.95 -11.70
C LYS A 137 14.66 -1.61 -11.22
N ALA A 138 15.83 -1.19 -11.69
CA ALA A 138 16.50 0.04 -11.28
C ALA A 138 16.14 1.28 -12.11
N GLN A 139 15.15 1.19 -13.01
CA GLN A 139 14.69 2.29 -13.86
C GLN A 139 14.23 3.54 -13.09
N SER A 140 13.94 3.42 -11.79
CA SER A 140 13.56 4.55 -10.94
C SER A 140 14.74 5.29 -10.29
N ILE A 141 15.98 4.77 -10.40
CA ILE A 141 17.18 5.36 -9.81
C ILE A 141 17.85 6.30 -10.80
N HIS A 142 18.14 7.53 -10.36
CA HIS A 142 18.83 8.55 -11.17
C HIS A 142 20.12 9.04 -10.50
N LEU A 143 20.98 9.72 -11.27
CA LEU A 143 22.10 10.47 -10.70
C LEU A 143 21.61 11.46 -9.63
N ASN A 144 22.41 11.65 -8.59
CA ASN A 144 22.11 12.44 -7.40
C ASN A 144 20.98 11.90 -6.51
N ASP A 145 20.44 10.72 -6.80
CA ASP A 145 19.51 10.07 -5.88
C ASP A 145 20.17 9.73 -4.55
N ILE A 146 19.40 9.86 -3.48
CA ILE A 146 19.80 9.44 -2.16
C ILE A 146 19.23 8.04 -1.92
N LEU A 147 20.11 7.06 -1.75
CA LEU A 147 19.78 5.66 -1.54
C LEU A 147 20.01 5.23 -0.09
N ASP A 148 19.27 4.21 0.33
CA ASP A 148 19.52 3.43 1.54
C ASP A 148 19.75 1.97 1.15
N ILE A 149 20.63 1.28 1.88
CA ILE A 149 20.83 -0.18 1.76
C ILE A 149 20.16 -0.86 2.94
N PHE A 150 19.44 -1.95 2.67
CA PHE A 150 18.72 -2.78 3.62
C PHE A 150 19.24 -4.22 3.56
N SER A 151 19.55 -4.78 4.72
CA SER A 151 19.95 -6.19 4.83
C SER A 151 18.79 -7.09 4.39
N SER A 152 19.05 -8.08 3.54
CA SER A 152 18.05 -9.08 3.12
C SER A 152 17.60 -9.98 4.27
N GLN A 153 18.49 -10.23 5.23
CA GLN A 153 18.23 -11.08 6.40
C GLN A 153 17.35 -10.39 7.44
N THR A 154 17.56 -9.09 7.65
CA THR A 154 16.89 -8.34 8.73
C THR A 154 15.93 -7.26 8.24
N LEU A 155 15.94 -6.94 6.95
CA LEU A 155 15.27 -5.81 6.29
C LEU A 155 15.48 -4.46 7.01
N ARG A 156 16.49 -4.40 7.88
CA ARG A 156 16.94 -3.18 8.52
C ARG A 156 17.86 -2.45 7.59
N ARG A 157 17.74 -1.14 7.64
CA ARG A 157 18.66 -0.25 6.97
C ARG A 157 20.06 -0.42 7.56
N SER A 158 20.98 -0.98 6.78
CA SER A 158 22.39 -1.13 7.15
C SER A 158 23.19 0.12 6.82
N HIS A 159 22.83 0.82 5.74
CA HIS A 159 23.50 2.05 5.32
C HIS A 159 22.49 3.11 4.90
N ALA A 160 22.82 4.37 5.18
CA ALA A 160 21.91 5.48 4.97
C ALA A 160 22.54 6.64 4.20
N LYS A 161 21.71 7.28 3.38
CA LYS A 161 22.05 8.52 2.67
C LYS A 161 23.29 8.39 1.78
N LEU A 162 23.27 7.41 0.89
CA LEU A 162 24.31 7.19 -0.13
C LEU A 162 23.88 7.91 -1.41
N THR A 163 24.68 8.81 -1.94
CA THR A 163 24.32 9.58 -3.14
C THR A 163 24.83 8.86 -4.38
N VAL A 164 23.99 8.68 -5.40
CA VAL A 164 24.41 8.12 -6.69
C VAL A 164 25.21 9.17 -7.46
N ILE A 165 26.48 8.90 -7.73
CA ILE A 165 27.36 9.81 -8.49
C ILE A 165 27.73 9.26 -9.87
N GLY A 166 27.41 8.00 -10.16
CA GLY A 166 27.62 7.38 -11.46
C GLY A 166 26.63 6.24 -11.71
N ILE A 167 26.17 6.10 -12.95
CA ILE A 167 25.33 4.99 -13.42
C ILE A 167 25.91 4.51 -14.75
N ASN A 168 26.34 3.26 -14.81
CA ASN A 168 26.87 2.64 -16.03
C ASN A 168 26.10 1.36 -16.34
N SER A 169 25.62 1.20 -17.57
CA SER A 169 25.09 -0.08 -18.03
C SER A 169 26.24 -1.04 -18.32
N THR A 170 26.08 -2.30 -17.93
CA THR A 170 27.02 -3.39 -18.22
C THR A 170 26.69 -4.11 -19.53
N GLY A 171 25.56 -3.78 -20.17
CA GLY A 171 25.11 -4.40 -21.42
C GLY A 171 24.46 -5.80 -21.27
N ASP A 172 24.52 -6.40 -20.08
CA ASP A 172 23.96 -7.72 -19.74
C ASP A 172 22.61 -7.63 -18.99
N GLY A 173 21.97 -6.44 -19.03
CA GLY A 173 20.73 -6.16 -18.30
C GLY A 173 20.92 -5.78 -16.82
N ASN A 174 22.14 -5.39 -16.44
CA ASN A 174 22.45 -4.79 -15.14
C ASN A 174 22.96 -3.34 -15.27
N LEU A 175 22.89 -2.62 -14.15
CA LEU A 175 23.50 -1.31 -13.95
C LEU A 175 24.50 -1.39 -12.81
N VAL A 176 25.64 -0.73 -12.96
CA VAL A 176 26.58 -0.42 -11.87
C VAL A 176 26.31 1.00 -11.40
N LEU A 177 25.90 1.13 -10.15
CA LEU A 177 25.71 2.41 -9.46
C LEU A 177 26.99 2.70 -8.66
N THR A 178 27.59 3.87 -8.87
CA THR A 178 28.70 4.38 -8.07
C THR A 178 28.16 5.35 -7.02
N LEU A 179 28.54 5.15 -5.76
CA LEU A 179 28.06 5.92 -4.61
C LEU A 179 29.13 6.90 -4.11
N ASP A 180 28.69 8.02 -3.55
CA ASP A 180 29.53 9.13 -3.08
C ASP A 180 30.51 8.77 -1.96
N LYS A 181 30.20 7.76 -1.15
CA LYS A 181 31.00 7.36 0.00
C LYS A 181 31.06 5.85 0.18
N ALA A 182 32.10 5.43 0.89
CA ALA A 182 32.32 4.03 1.23
C ALA A 182 31.23 3.45 2.13
N PHE A 183 30.99 2.15 1.96
CA PHE A 183 30.06 1.34 2.73
C PHE A 183 30.61 -0.08 2.85
N SER A 184 30.35 -0.74 3.98
CA SER A 184 30.95 -2.03 4.33
C SER A 184 29.96 -2.97 5.02
N GLY A 185 30.04 -4.27 4.76
CA GLY A 185 29.17 -5.27 5.38
C GLY A 185 27.78 -5.40 4.75
N ALA A 186 27.56 -4.78 3.59
CA ALA A 186 26.44 -5.12 2.70
C ALA A 186 26.81 -6.35 1.86
N ASN A 187 25.83 -7.18 1.52
CA ASN A 187 26.03 -8.43 0.75
C ASN A 187 25.20 -8.44 -0.53
N ALA A 188 25.64 -9.20 -1.55
CA ALA A 188 24.77 -9.54 -2.67
C ALA A 188 23.47 -10.19 -2.14
N GLY A 189 22.33 -9.80 -2.71
CA GLY A 189 21.00 -10.15 -2.23
C GLY A 189 20.37 -9.13 -1.27
N ASP A 190 21.18 -8.28 -0.61
CA ASP A 190 20.66 -7.13 0.12
C ASP A 190 19.97 -6.15 -0.83
N TYR A 191 19.09 -5.32 -0.29
CA TYR A 191 18.25 -4.42 -1.08
C TYR A 191 18.80 -3.01 -1.07
N ILE A 192 18.69 -2.31 -2.20
CA ILE A 192 18.89 -0.87 -2.29
C ILE A 192 17.58 -0.19 -2.66
N GLY A 193 17.24 0.89 -1.96
CA GLY A 193 16.01 1.64 -2.17
C GLY A 193 16.27 3.14 -2.28
N SER A 194 15.61 3.80 -3.23
CA SER A 194 15.74 5.25 -3.42
C SER A 194 14.83 6.01 -2.47
N ARG A 195 15.41 6.88 -1.65
CA ARG A 195 14.64 7.87 -0.86
C ARG A 195 14.08 8.97 -1.73
N SER A 196 14.73 9.25 -2.85
CA SER A 196 14.31 10.29 -3.78
C SER A 196 13.08 9.84 -4.58
N ALA A 197 13.02 8.56 -4.98
CA ALA A 197 11.88 7.95 -5.64
C ALA A 197 10.84 7.40 -4.65
N THR A 198 10.41 8.25 -3.71
CA THR A 198 9.37 7.92 -2.74
C THR A 198 8.15 8.82 -2.88
N ILE A 199 6.98 8.20 -2.71
CA ILE A 199 5.69 8.89 -2.72
C ILE A 199 5.58 9.71 -1.44
N GLY A 200 5.53 11.03 -1.61
CA GLY A 200 5.42 12.02 -0.54
C GLY A 200 6.73 12.41 0.13
N LEU A 201 6.92 13.73 0.33
CA LEU A 201 8.04 14.36 1.03
C LEU A 201 7.53 15.41 2.03
N PRO A 202 8.31 15.83 3.04
CA PRO A 202 7.87 16.83 4.04
C PRO A 202 7.25 18.10 3.45
N GLY A 203 7.81 18.60 2.34
CA GLY A 203 7.31 19.79 1.62
C GLY A 203 6.39 19.47 0.43
N ASN A 204 6.19 18.20 0.09
CA ASN A 204 5.37 17.79 -1.05
C ASN A 204 4.66 16.47 -0.71
N ARG A 205 3.66 16.56 0.18
CA ARG A 205 2.96 15.42 0.76
C ARG A 205 2.05 14.74 -0.28
N PHE A 206 1.83 13.43 -0.15
CA PHE A 206 0.77 12.77 -0.91
C PHE A 206 -0.61 13.02 -0.26
N LYS A 207 -1.66 13.08 -1.07
CA LYS A 207 -3.04 13.36 -0.66
C LYS A 207 -3.99 12.40 -1.34
N ILE A 208 -4.68 11.58 -0.54
CA ILE A 208 -5.77 10.72 -0.99
C ILE A 208 -7.04 11.24 -0.30
N GLN A 209 -7.89 11.96 -1.02
CA GLN A 209 -8.97 12.72 -0.39
C GLN A 209 -10.31 12.65 -1.11
N ASN A 210 -11.41 12.60 -0.35
CA ASN A 210 -12.78 12.64 -0.89
C ASN A 210 -13.07 11.53 -1.94
N ASN A 211 -12.45 10.35 -1.81
CA ASN A 211 -12.68 9.24 -2.73
C ASN A 211 -13.68 8.23 -2.16
N VAL A 212 -14.32 7.47 -3.05
CA VAL A 212 -15.15 6.32 -2.69
C VAL A 212 -14.47 5.05 -3.21
N LEU A 213 -14.03 4.19 -2.30
CA LEU A 213 -13.25 2.99 -2.58
C LEU A 213 -14.05 1.77 -2.08
N ARG A 214 -14.60 0.95 -2.99
CA ARG A 214 -15.56 -0.07 -2.54
C ARG A 214 -15.55 -1.36 -3.35
N HIS A 215 -16.04 -2.41 -2.69
CA HIS A 215 -16.32 -3.74 -3.26
C HIS A 215 -15.14 -4.41 -3.96
N ASN A 216 -13.90 -4.07 -3.59
CA ASN A 216 -12.73 -4.71 -4.16
C ASN A 216 -12.31 -5.95 -3.35
N LYS A 217 -11.68 -6.92 -4.03
CA LYS A 217 -11.21 -8.17 -3.39
C LYS A 217 -10.03 -7.94 -2.43
N GLY A 218 -9.17 -6.98 -2.74
CA GLY A 218 -8.00 -6.61 -1.94
C GLY A 218 -8.30 -5.59 -0.83
N ARG A 219 -7.34 -4.70 -0.54
CA ARG A 219 -7.48 -3.61 0.42
C ARG A 219 -8.07 -2.37 -0.27
N GLY A 220 -8.66 -1.46 0.49
CA GLY A 220 -9.03 -0.15 -0.07
C GLY A 220 -7.79 0.65 -0.46
N ILE A 221 -6.85 0.82 0.47
CA ILE A 221 -5.58 1.50 0.25
C ILE A 221 -4.47 0.67 0.87
N ARG A 222 -3.41 0.40 0.12
CA ARG A 222 -2.11 0.03 0.67
C ARG A 222 -1.11 1.11 0.36
N ALA A 223 -0.41 1.58 1.37
CA ALA A 223 0.62 2.58 1.22
C ALA A 223 1.93 2.16 1.90
N ASN A 224 2.98 2.16 1.10
CA ASN A 224 4.39 2.08 1.50
C ASN A 224 5.04 3.43 1.14
N ALA A 225 4.42 4.49 1.66
CA ALA A 225 4.68 5.87 1.30
C ALA A 225 4.80 6.72 2.58
N SER A 226 5.59 7.79 2.53
CA SER A 226 5.80 8.68 3.67
C SER A 226 5.21 10.05 3.38
N PHE A 227 4.96 10.84 4.43
CA PHE A 227 4.48 12.21 4.35
C PHE A 227 3.21 12.33 3.50
N GLY A 228 2.08 11.93 4.06
CA GLY A 228 0.82 12.08 3.35
C GLY A 228 -0.42 12.00 4.19
N ASP A 229 -1.53 12.34 3.55
CA ASP A 229 -2.83 12.55 4.15
C ASP A 229 -3.86 11.69 3.42
N ILE A 230 -4.47 10.75 4.13
CA ILE A 230 -5.58 9.92 3.67
C ILE A 230 -6.82 10.43 4.39
N THR A 231 -7.62 11.25 3.72
CA THR A 231 -8.66 12.05 4.39
C THR A 231 -10.02 12.03 3.71
N ASN A 232 -11.12 12.08 4.49
CA ASN A 232 -12.48 12.21 3.95
C ASN A 232 -12.86 11.16 2.90
N ASN A 233 -12.25 9.96 2.93
CA ASN A 233 -12.59 8.89 1.99
C ASN A 233 -13.67 7.99 2.60
N THR A 234 -14.50 7.42 1.74
CA THR A 234 -15.44 6.35 2.10
C THR A 234 -14.92 5.03 1.58
N LEU A 235 -14.63 4.09 2.48
CA LEU A 235 -14.14 2.76 2.18
C LEU A 235 -15.20 1.73 2.55
N THR A 236 -15.73 0.98 1.58
CA THR A 236 -16.88 0.10 1.83
C THR A 236 -16.67 -1.31 1.27
N ARG A 237 -16.83 -2.35 2.11
CA ARG A 237 -16.80 -3.76 1.66
C ARG A 237 -15.55 -4.15 0.89
N ASN A 238 -14.39 -3.70 1.36
CA ASN A 238 -13.11 -4.14 0.80
C ASN A 238 -12.70 -5.46 1.46
N GLY A 239 -12.20 -6.40 0.67
CA GLY A 239 -11.91 -7.76 1.12
C GLY A 239 -10.89 -7.80 2.25
N ASN A 240 -9.75 -7.13 2.13
CA ASN A 240 -8.59 -7.28 3.03
C ASN A 240 -8.36 -6.09 3.99
N GLY A 241 -9.40 -5.28 4.24
CA GLY A 241 -9.33 -4.12 5.13
C GLY A 241 -9.33 -2.77 4.39
N GLY A 242 -9.41 -1.70 5.17
CA GLY A 242 -9.55 -0.34 4.66
C GLY A 242 -8.22 0.22 4.19
N VAL A 243 -7.42 0.73 5.13
CA VAL A 243 -6.10 1.30 4.90
C VAL A 243 -5.04 0.41 5.53
N TRP A 244 -4.04 0.00 4.75
CA TRP A 244 -2.83 -0.66 5.23
C TRP A 244 -1.61 0.23 5.01
N LEU A 245 -0.99 0.67 6.10
CA LEU A 245 0.30 1.34 6.13
C LEU A 245 1.40 0.33 6.45
N GLY A 246 2.17 -0.07 5.45
CA GLY A 246 3.39 -0.84 5.63
C GLY A 246 3.69 -1.88 4.56
N SER A 247 4.92 -2.37 4.59
CA SER A 247 5.48 -3.15 3.48
C SER A 247 5.05 -4.61 3.48
N ASP A 248 5.11 -5.26 2.32
CA ASP A 248 5.37 -6.71 2.26
C ASP A 248 6.87 -6.96 2.41
N ASP A 249 7.30 -8.14 1.99
CA ASP A 249 8.67 -8.57 1.85
C ASP A 249 9.60 -7.53 1.21
N GLY A 250 10.90 -7.85 1.17
CA GLY A 250 11.98 -6.90 0.91
C GLY A 250 11.86 -6.04 -0.36
N SER A 251 11.02 -6.41 -1.34
CA SER A 251 10.85 -5.74 -2.62
C SER A 251 10.02 -4.43 -2.58
N ASN A 252 9.03 -4.30 -1.69
CA ASN A 252 8.32 -3.03 -1.45
C ASN A 252 8.57 -2.49 -0.03
N GLY A 253 9.77 -2.72 0.49
CA GLY A 253 10.14 -2.58 1.89
C GLY A 253 10.18 -1.18 2.50
N GLN A 254 9.68 -0.09 1.89
CA GLN A 254 9.80 1.22 2.54
C GLN A 254 8.88 1.37 3.75
N CYS A 255 9.44 1.96 4.80
CA CYS A 255 8.72 2.34 6.00
C CYS A 255 7.91 3.63 5.79
N ASN A 256 6.70 3.69 6.33
CA ASN A 256 5.92 4.92 6.38
C ASN A 256 6.44 5.82 7.51
N SER A 257 6.46 7.11 7.22
CA SER A 257 6.77 8.16 8.17
C SER A 257 5.77 9.30 8.00
N SER A 258 5.20 9.82 9.09
CA SER A 258 4.43 11.08 9.08
C SER A 258 3.19 11.03 8.18
N VAL A 259 2.44 9.93 8.27
CA VAL A 259 1.17 9.71 7.55
C VAL A 259 -0.01 9.94 8.49
N THR A 260 -1.01 10.67 8.00
CA THR A 260 -2.28 10.92 8.69
C THR A 260 -3.42 10.18 8.00
N VAL A 261 -4.22 9.46 8.77
CA VAL A 261 -5.48 8.84 8.34
C VAL A 261 -6.60 9.48 9.11
N SER A 262 -7.37 10.38 8.49
CA SER A 262 -8.36 11.18 9.21
C SER A 262 -9.71 11.37 8.53
N ASN A 263 -10.78 11.49 9.32
CA ASN A 263 -12.13 11.78 8.81
C ASN A 263 -12.62 10.79 7.74
N ASN A 264 -12.09 9.57 7.70
CA ASN A 264 -12.56 8.55 6.76
C ASN A 264 -13.73 7.77 7.36
N THR A 265 -14.62 7.31 6.49
CA THR A 265 -15.70 6.40 6.85
C THR A 265 -15.35 5.01 6.33
N PHE A 266 -15.22 4.05 7.23
CA PHE A 266 -15.01 2.64 6.92
C PHE A 266 -16.31 1.89 7.19
N ASN A 267 -16.87 1.24 6.17
CA ASN A 267 -18.08 0.44 6.31
C ASN A 267 -17.82 -1.01 5.88
N GLU A 268 -18.18 -1.98 6.72
CA GLU A 268 -18.19 -3.41 6.36
C GLU A 268 -16.86 -3.95 5.81
N GLN A 269 -15.73 -3.66 6.46
CA GLN A 269 -14.44 -4.26 6.04
C GLN A 269 -14.44 -5.77 6.34
N LEU A 270 -14.22 -6.62 5.33
CA LEU A 270 -14.65 -8.03 5.37
C LEU A 270 -13.68 -8.97 6.11
N HIS A 271 -12.38 -8.89 5.83
CA HIS A 271 -11.38 -9.87 6.32
C HIS A 271 -10.19 -9.24 7.04
N GLY A 272 -10.29 -7.97 7.44
CA GLY A 272 -9.20 -7.26 8.14
C GLY A 272 -9.62 -5.96 8.80
N PRO A 273 -8.68 -5.31 9.51
CA PRO A 273 -8.91 -4.03 10.17
C PRO A 273 -9.30 -2.91 9.19
N SER A 274 -10.02 -1.93 9.68
CA SER A 274 -10.26 -0.69 8.93
C SER A 274 -8.97 0.11 8.74
N VAL A 275 -8.11 0.16 9.76
CA VAL A 275 -6.74 0.67 9.63
C VAL A 275 -5.75 -0.36 10.17
N LEU A 276 -4.80 -0.74 9.34
CA LEU A 276 -3.72 -1.67 9.65
C LEU A 276 -2.38 -0.94 9.51
N ILE A 277 -1.58 -0.92 10.57
CA ILE A 277 -0.16 -0.54 10.50
C ILE A 277 0.65 -1.79 10.79
N HIS A 278 1.31 -2.32 9.77
CA HIS A 278 2.07 -3.56 9.88
C HIS A 278 3.03 -3.69 8.70
N SER A 279 4.23 -4.21 8.94
CA SER A 279 5.14 -4.61 7.86
C SER A 279 5.30 -6.12 7.88
N ALA A 280 4.87 -6.80 6.82
CA ALA A 280 4.94 -8.25 6.66
C ALA A 280 6.35 -8.69 6.22
N ARG A 281 7.34 -8.31 7.03
CA ARG A 281 8.76 -8.58 6.81
C ARG A 281 9.12 -9.93 7.45
N GLY A 282 9.39 -10.94 6.63
CA GLY A 282 9.59 -12.31 7.09
C GLY A 282 10.70 -12.50 8.14
N ARG A 283 10.50 -13.44 9.07
CA ARG A 283 11.47 -13.95 10.07
C ARG A 283 12.24 -12.89 10.87
N HIS A 284 11.59 -11.80 11.29
CA HIS A 284 12.25 -10.82 12.16
C HIS A 284 11.89 -10.99 13.63
N VAL A 285 12.79 -10.51 14.50
CA VAL A 285 12.52 -10.30 15.93
C VAL A 285 11.61 -9.08 16.04
N GLU A 286 10.32 -9.31 15.89
CA GLU A 286 9.24 -8.32 15.71
C GLU A 286 9.27 -7.21 16.76
N SER A 287 9.63 -7.53 18.01
CA SER A 287 9.72 -6.54 19.10
C SER A 287 10.66 -5.35 18.81
N THR A 288 11.62 -5.51 17.89
CA THR A 288 12.70 -4.53 17.67
C THR A 288 12.60 -3.76 16.35
N ASP A 289 11.80 -4.20 15.38
CA ASP A 289 11.56 -3.39 14.18
C ASP A 289 10.51 -2.30 14.51
N LYS A 290 10.91 -1.04 14.39
CA LYS A 290 10.08 0.17 14.60
C LYS A 290 10.21 1.10 13.40
N CYS A 291 10.25 0.47 12.24
CA CYS A 291 10.30 1.02 10.91
C CYS A 291 9.25 2.11 10.68
N GLN A 292 7.99 1.87 11.07
CA GLN A 292 6.85 2.78 10.93
C GLN A 292 6.90 3.92 11.97
N LYS A 293 6.74 5.19 11.56
CA LYS A 293 6.99 6.35 12.44
C LYS A 293 5.97 7.48 12.27
N ASN A 294 5.65 8.14 13.39
CA ASN A 294 4.84 9.36 13.43
C ASN A 294 3.51 9.21 12.68
N ILE A 295 2.78 8.13 12.94
CA ILE A 295 1.49 7.89 12.28
C ILE A 295 0.38 8.54 13.12
N THR A 296 -0.59 9.18 12.48
CA THR A 296 -1.76 9.75 13.14
C THR A 296 -3.04 9.15 12.57
N ILE A 297 -3.93 8.65 13.44
CA ILE A 297 -5.23 8.09 13.06
C ILE A 297 -6.31 8.82 13.85
N ASN A 298 -7.10 9.66 13.19
CA ASN A 298 -8.03 10.52 13.92
C ASN A 298 -9.40 10.69 13.28
N ASN A 299 -10.43 10.92 14.10
CA ASN A 299 -11.77 11.30 13.61
C ASN A 299 -12.36 10.34 12.56
N ASN A 300 -11.95 9.07 12.52
CA ASN A 300 -12.51 8.12 11.56
C ASN A 300 -13.75 7.46 12.16
N THR A 301 -14.72 7.17 11.30
CA THR A 301 -15.93 6.42 11.64
C THR A 301 -15.82 5.01 11.09
N ILE A 302 -15.89 4.00 11.96
CA ILE A 302 -15.82 2.59 11.59
C ILE A 302 -17.16 1.94 11.90
N ASN A 303 -17.87 1.52 10.86
CA ASN A 303 -19.17 0.90 10.95
C ASN A 303 -19.09 -0.55 10.45
N ASN A 304 -19.81 -1.44 11.14
CA ASN A 304 -19.99 -2.84 10.74
C ASN A 304 -18.65 -3.56 10.53
N GLN A 305 -17.68 -3.33 11.42
CA GLN A 305 -16.41 -4.04 11.40
C GLN A 305 -16.64 -5.55 11.60
N ALA A 306 -15.95 -6.35 10.80
CA ALA A 306 -15.89 -7.80 10.94
C ALA A 306 -15.59 -8.23 12.39
N LYS A 307 -16.43 -9.11 12.95
CA LYS A 307 -16.42 -9.48 14.38
C LYS A 307 -15.05 -9.90 14.91
N ASN A 308 -14.24 -10.59 14.12
CA ASN A 308 -12.95 -11.13 14.56
C ASN A 308 -11.77 -10.18 14.26
N ALA A 309 -12.00 -9.03 13.64
CA ALA A 309 -10.95 -8.07 13.31
C ALA A 309 -11.10 -6.79 14.17
N PRO A 310 -9.99 -6.26 14.72
CA PRO A 310 -10.05 -4.98 15.40
C PRO A 310 -10.33 -3.86 14.39
N GLY A 311 -10.92 -2.75 14.83
CA GLY A 311 -11.11 -1.56 13.98
C GLY A 311 -9.77 -0.99 13.50
N ILE A 312 -8.84 -0.79 14.44
CA ILE A 312 -7.48 -0.32 14.20
C ILE A 312 -6.51 -1.35 14.76
N PHE A 313 -5.60 -1.86 13.93
CA PHE A 313 -4.46 -2.68 14.37
C PHE A 313 -3.15 -1.94 14.14
N VAL A 314 -2.34 -1.84 15.18
CA VAL A 314 -1.02 -1.22 15.16
C VAL A 314 0.00 -2.27 15.54
N ASP A 315 1.00 -2.47 14.70
CA ASP A 315 2.10 -3.40 14.96
C ASP A 315 3.43 -2.76 14.55
N ASN A 316 4.45 -2.92 15.39
CA ASN A 316 5.83 -2.54 15.07
C ASN A 316 6.04 -1.07 14.68
N VAL A 317 5.40 -0.17 15.44
CA VAL A 317 5.43 1.29 15.20
C VAL A 317 6.24 2.02 16.27
N ASN A 318 7.04 3.00 15.87
CA ASN A 318 7.80 3.85 16.80
C ASN A 318 6.90 4.84 17.56
N LYS A 319 6.06 5.57 16.82
CA LYS A 319 5.13 6.54 17.40
C LYS A 319 3.83 6.52 16.59
N VAL A 320 2.72 6.29 17.28
CA VAL A 320 1.37 6.45 16.75
C VAL A 320 0.55 7.34 17.68
N THR A 321 -0.27 8.20 17.11
CA THR A 321 -1.27 9.00 17.81
C THR A 321 -2.65 8.61 17.31
N ILE A 322 -3.55 8.21 18.21
CA ILE A 322 -4.91 7.77 17.88
C ILE A 322 -5.90 8.60 18.70
N ASN A 323 -6.82 9.31 18.05
CA ASN A 323 -7.74 10.21 18.75
C ASN A 323 -9.11 10.30 18.07
N SER A 324 -10.17 10.37 18.88
CA SER A 324 -11.53 10.70 18.43
C SER A 324 -12.09 9.80 17.31
N ASN A 325 -11.73 8.51 17.26
CA ASN A 325 -12.33 7.59 16.29
C ASN A 325 -13.63 7.01 16.88
N THR A 326 -14.54 6.52 16.04
CA THR A 326 -15.76 5.83 16.48
C THR A 326 -15.83 4.44 15.87
N LEU A 327 -16.29 3.46 16.67
CA LEU A 327 -16.55 2.10 16.21
C LEU A 327 -17.97 1.67 16.57
N THR A 328 -18.73 1.26 15.57
CA THR A 328 -19.99 0.54 15.72
C THR A 328 -19.82 -0.83 15.07
N SER A 329 -19.91 -1.91 15.84
CA SER A 329 -19.73 -3.28 15.33
C SER A 329 -21.04 -4.07 15.41
N GLU A 330 -21.78 -4.09 14.30
CA GLU A 330 -23.03 -4.86 14.19
C GLU A 330 -22.95 -5.99 13.15
N PHE A 331 -21.78 -6.21 12.53
CA PHE A 331 -21.64 -7.23 11.50
C PHE A 331 -21.60 -8.64 12.13
N SER A 332 -22.68 -9.41 11.92
CA SER A 332 -22.90 -10.74 12.48
C SER A 332 -22.23 -11.89 11.70
N GLY A 333 -21.58 -11.59 10.56
CA GLY A 333 -20.94 -12.59 9.71
C GLY A 333 -19.63 -13.16 10.30
N SER A 334 -19.39 -14.45 10.08
CA SER A 334 -18.10 -15.09 10.37
C SER A 334 -17.04 -14.61 9.38
N SER A 335 -16.32 -13.55 9.72
CA SER A 335 -15.15 -13.11 8.95
C SER A 335 -13.93 -13.98 9.28
N VAL A 336 -13.34 -14.61 8.27
CA VAL A 336 -11.99 -15.19 8.35
C VAL A 336 -11.00 -14.05 8.18
N ILE A 337 -10.08 -13.88 9.13
CA ILE A 337 -8.94 -12.94 8.98
C ILE A 337 -7.97 -13.56 7.99
N LYS A 338 -7.36 -12.76 7.11
CA LYS A 338 -6.34 -13.27 6.17
C LYS A 338 -5.22 -13.99 6.92
N THR A 339 -4.82 -15.16 6.43
CA THR A 339 -3.82 -16.06 7.03
C THR A 339 -2.56 -15.34 7.53
N GLN A 340 -1.97 -14.45 6.74
CA GLN A 340 -0.76 -13.71 7.15
C GLN A 340 -0.96 -12.84 8.40
N LEU A 341 -2.11 -12.18 8.51
CA LEU A 341 -2.45 -11.39 9.70
C LEU A 341 -2.84 -12.31 10.87
N ASP A 342 -3.54 -13.42 10.59
CA ASP A 342 -3.91 -14.42 11.61
C ASP A 342 -2.66 -15.07 12.23
N GLU A 343 -1.73 -15.56 11.41
CA GLU A 343 -0.42 -16.10 11.81
C GLU A 343 0.39 -15.09 12.62
N ARG A 344 0.35 -13.81 12.23
CA ARG A 344 1.03 -12.73 12.96
C ARG A 344 0.40 -12.49 14.33
N LEU A 345 -0.92 -12.45 14.41
CA LEU A 345 -1.63 -12.26 15.66
C LEU A 345 -1.45 -13.48 16.58
N ASP A 346 -1.44 -14.69 16.03
CA ASP A 346 -1.20 -15.94 16.76
C ASP A 346 0.22 -16.01 17.32
N SER A 347 1.23 -15.72 16.50
CA SER A 347 2.64 -15.65 16.93
C SER A 347 2.91 -14.51 17.94
N SER A 348 2.06 -13.49 17.97
CA SER A 348 2.08 -12.43 18.98
C SER A 348 1.50 -12.84 20.33
N GLY A 349 0.87 -14.02 20.43
CA GLY A 349 0.09 -14.41 21.60
C GLY A 349 -1.25 -13.65 21.74
N ILE A 350 -1.71 -12.97 20.69
CA ILE A 350 -3.00 -12.28 20.69
C ILE A 350 -4.08 -13.29 20.35
N SER A 351 -4.91 -13.64 21.34
CA SER A 351 -6.04 -14.55 21.16
C SER A 351 -7.14 -13.97 20.26
N LYS A 352 -7.99 -14.86 19.71
CA LYS A 352 -9.18 -14.44 18.93
C LYS A 352 -10.13 -13.58 19.77
N GLU A 353 -10.28 -13.85 21.07
CA GLU A 353 -11.14 -13.06 21.96
C GLU A 353 -10.64 -11.62 22.13
N GLN A 354 -9.32 -11.41 22.21
CA GLN A 354 -8.72 -10.07 22.31
C GLN A 354 -8.90 -9.22 21.04
N ARG A 355 -9.24 -9.83 19.90
CA ARG A 355 -9.48 -9.12 18.64
C ARG A 355 -10.95 -8.75 18.51
N LYS A 356 -11.84 -9.53 19.11
CA LYS A 356 -13.28 -9.39 18.92
C LYS A 356 -13.76 -8.05 19.43
N ASN A 357 -14.54 -7.35 18.60
CA ASN A 357 -15.15 -6.07 18.92
C ASN A 357 -14.16 -5.03 19.49
N THR A 358 -12.89 -5.14 19.13
CA THR A 358 -11.83 -4.29 19.68
C THR A 358 -11.62 -3.09 18.80
N MET A 359 -11.69 -1.90 19.38
CA MET A 359 -11.50 -0.68 18.61
C MET A 359 -10.04 -0.45 18.21
N ILE A 360 -9.12 -0.57 19.17
CA ILE A 360 -7.69 -0.37 18.96
C ILE A 360 -6.97 -1.57 19.56
N LEU A 361 -6.21 -2.26 18.73
CA LEU A 361 -5.30 -3.31 19.16
C LEU A 361 -3.89 -2.89 18.77
N SER A 362 -2.99 -2.82 19.75
CA SER A 362 -1.60 -2.40 19.51
C SER A 362 -0.64 -3.47 20.02
N ASN A 363 0.29 -3.89 19.16
CA ASN A 363 1.37 -4.78 19.48
C ASN A 363 2.73 -4.12 19.22
N TYR A 364 3.66 -4.27 20.15
CA TYR A 364 5.04 -3.75 20.05
C TYR A 364 5.14 -2.31 19.52
N ALA A 365 4.24 -1.41 19.87
CA ALA A 365 4.39 0.00 19.57
C ALA A 365 5.26 0.66 20.66
N LYS A 366 6.30 1.40 20.28
CA LYS A 366 7.20 2.05 21.25
C LYS A 366 6.49 3.20 21.99
N LYS A 367 5.65 3.96 21.29
CA LYS A 367 4.82 5.02 21.86
C LYS A 367 3.46 5.03 21.19
N VAL A 368 2.42 4.85 21.99
CA VAL A 368 1.01 5.03 21.61
C VAL A 368 0.46 6.18 22.44
N SER A 369 0.03 7.26 21.78
CA SER A 369 -0.69 8.35 22.44
C SER A 369 -2.15 8.25 22.08
N GLN A 370 -3.01 7.99 23.07
CA GLN A 370 -4.46 8.01 22.93
C GLN A 370 -5.03 9.20 23.70
N SER A 371 -5.84 10.02 23.04
CA SER A 371 -6.46 11.20 23.65
C SER A 371 -7.82 11.47 23.01
N ASN A 372 -8.75 12.05 23.77
CA ASN A 372 -10.17 12.19 23.43
C ASN A 372 -10.88 10.83 23.25
N ASN A 373 -12.08 10.70 23.80
CA ASN A 373 -12.79 9.41 23.94
C ASN A 373 -13.09 8.76 22.58
N SER A 374 -12.15 7.95 22.07
CA SER A 374 -12.43 6.91 21.08
C SER A 374 -13.53 6.01 21.64
N SER A 375 -14.71 6.03 21.04
CA SER A 375 -15.90 5.37 21.59
C SER A 375 -16.29 4.14 20.77
N ALA A 376 -16.54 3.01 21.44
CA ALA A 376 -17.20 1.86 20.84
C ALA A 376 -18.64 1.76 21.36
N ARG A 377 -19.63 1.62 20.47
CA ARG A 377 -21.05 1.35 20.85
C ARG A 377 -21.46 -0.04 20.34
N GLY A 378 -22.01 -0.90 21.21
CA GLY A 378 -22.37 -2.32 20.94
C GLY A 378 -22.08 -3.26 22.13
N LYS A 379 -22.18 -4.60 21.96
CA LYS A 379 -21.68 -5.62 22.93
C LYS A 379 -20.14 -5.63 22.97
N ASN A 380 -19.55 -4.48 23.30
CA ASN A 380 -18.18 -4.14 22.95
C ASN A 380 -17.39 -3.73 24.18
N THR A 381 -16.32 -4.47 24.44
CA THR A 381 -15.31 -4.15 25.44
C THR A 381 -14.32 -3.18 24.81
N VAL A 382 -14.19 -1.96 25.34
CA VAL A 382 -13.08 -1.06 24.97
C VAL A 382 -11.82 -1.56 25.66
N TYR A 383 -11.01 -2.36 24.97
CA TYR A 383 -9.66 -2.70 25.43
C TYR A 383 -8.69 -1.59 25.02
N SER A 384 -8.39 -0.68 25.95
CA SER A 384 -7.21 0.19 25.88
C SER A 384 -6.24 -0.26 26.97
N LYS A 385 -5.19 -0.99 26.58
CA LYS A 385 -4.14 -1.44 27.50
C LYS A 385 -2.87 -0.64 27.22
N THR A 386 -2.75 0.53 27.85
CA THR A 386 -1.50 1.32 27.82
C THR A 386 -0.64 1.01 29.03
N ALA A 387 0.38 0.18 28.81
CA ALA A 387 1.77 0.37 29.26
C ALA A 387 2.57 -0.85 28.75
N ASN A 388 3.35 -0.65 27.68
CA ASN A 388 4.32 -1.61 27.11
C ASN A 388 3.90 -3.09 27.18
N THR A 389 3.14 -3.56 26.18
CA THR A 389 2.82 -4.98 25.91
C THR A 389 2.77 -5.91 27.14
N LYS A 390 1.56 -6.09 27.67
CA LYS A 390 1.08 -7.40 28.15
C LYS A 390 -0.13 -7.79 27.34
#